data_AF-A0A9X3J0M1-F1
#
_entry.id   AF-A0A9X3J0M1-F1
#
_cell.length_a   1.000
_cell.length_b   1.000
_cell.length_c   1.000
_cell.angle_alpha   90.00
_cell.angle_beta   90.00
_cell.angle_gamma   90.00
#
_symmetry.space_group_name_H-M   'P 1'
#
loop_
_entity.id
_entity.type
_entity.pdbx_description
1 polymer ?
#
loop_
_entity_poly.entity_id
_entity_poly.type
_entity_poly.pdbx_seq_one_letter_code
_entity_poly.pdbx_strand_id
1 'polypeptide(L)'
;MTGPEAHASPFASERRRRPLLRRLFYREDAFDVLGPAELTALFEAFACVVRLHPVILYWVHRLGAREYLVSSFRHRSMVKYSELEVVHVTPDEIGYYRLPGARIGGGGRVEPGLYSLAIQAPGGRRHDLRIRKCDHGQLHLDEVCERPERDAASFQSLPRHTLDRSKFAAEMATIVERALEWDYQRALLGEPDPFTEAEWGEVTRKCAGLSPRADAFLAEIRRRDRSRRVHP
;
A
#
# COMPACT_ATOMS: atom_id res chain seq x y z
N MET A 1 0.28 -36.48 63.80
CA MET A 1 -0.93 -35.67 63.52
C MET A 1 -0.73 -34.37 64.28
N THR A 2 -0.47 -33.20 63.69
CA THR A 2 -1.05 -32.53 62.52
C THR A 2 0.03 -31.65 61.86
N GLY A 3 0.08 -31.62 60.52
CA GLY A 3 1.04 -30.82 59.75
C GLY A 3 0.55 -29.38 59.52
N PRO A 4 1.46 -28.39 59.38
CA PRO A 4 1.06 -27.03 59.05
C PRO A 4 0.90 -26.87 57.52
N GLU A 5 -0.16 -26.16 57.17
CA GLU A 5 -0.64 -25.89 55.81
C GLU A 5 0.39 -25.10 54.99
N ALA A 6 0.75 -25.64 53.82
CA ALA A 6 1.48 -24.91 52.80
C ALA A 6 0.51 -23.95 52.10
N HIS A 7 0.62 -22.66 52.41
CA HIS A 7 0.02 -21.61 51.59
C HIS A 7 0.65 -21.62 50.19
N ALA A 8 -0.08 -22.18 49.23
CA ALA A 8 0.26 -22.07 47.82
C ALA A 8 0.17 -20.59 47.38
N SER A 9 1.31 -20.00 47.07
CA SER A 9 1.39 -18.68 46.44
C SER A 9 0.67 -18.69 45.08
N PRO A 10 -0.28 -17.76 44.81
CA PRO A 10 -1.09 -17.79 43.60
C PRO A 10 -0.36 -17.26 42.36
N PHE A 11 0.94 -16.97 42.45
CA PHE A 11 1.71 -16.31 41.39
C PHE A 11 2.53 -17.25 40.49
N ALA A 12 2.26 -18.56 40.53
CA ALA A 12 2.83 -19.50 39.57
C ALA A 12 1.96 -19.63 38.29
N SER A 13 1.86 -18.57 37.47
CA SER A 13 1.45 -18.70 36.05
C SER A 13 1.62 -17.42 35.20
N GLU A 14 2.78 -16.75 35.25
CA GLU A 14 3.03 -15.55 34.44
C GLU A 14 3.24 -15.79 32.92
N ARG A 15 3.05 -17.00 32.40
CA ARG A 15 3.26 -17.30 30.97
C ARG A 15 2.01 -17.26 30.07
N ARG A 16 0.83 -16.88 30.57
CA ARG A 16 -0.43 -16.89 29.75
C ARG A 16 -1.24 -15.58 29.72
N ARG A 17 -0.67 -14.43 30.09
CA ARG A 17 -1.40 -13.14 30.05
C ARG A 17 -0.97 -12.15 28.95
N ARG A 18 -0.12 -12.56 27.99
CA ARG A 18 0.37 -11.68 26.91
C ARG A 18 -0.50 -11.54 25.63
N PRO A 19 -1.49 -12.39 25.29
CA PRO A 19 -2.23 -12.20 24.03
C PRO A 19 -3.44 -11.25 24.15
N LEU A 20 -4.04 -11.09 25.34
CA LEU A 20 -5.26 -10.27 25.53
C LEU A 20 -4.99 -8.76 25.56
N LEU A 21 -3.88 -8.33 26.18
CA LEU A 21 -3.50 -6.91 26.21
C LEU A 21 -3.06 -6.40 24.83
N ARG A 22 -2.44 -7.25 24.01
CA ARG A 22 -2.11 -6.89 22.61
C ARG A 22 -3.39 -6.57 21.81
N ARG A 23 -4.49 -7.29 22.02
CA ARG A 23 -5.79 -7.05 21.38
C ARG A 23 -6.51 -5.78 21.87
N LEU A 24 -6.27 -5.34 23.11
CA LEU A 24 -6.92 -4.14 23.66
C LEU A 24 -6.31 -2.82 23.14
N PHE A 25 -5.03 -2.82 22.75
CA PHE A 25 -4.37 -1.67 22.12
C PHE A 25 -4.32 -1.75 20.58
N TYR A 26 -4.70 -2.90 19.99
CA TYR A 26 -4.93 -3.08 18.55
C TYR A 26 -6.44 -3.11 18.27
N ARG A 27 -7.11 -1.97 18.30
CA ARG A 27 -8.32 -1.83 17.47
C ARG A 27 -7.85 -1.63 16.03
N GLU A 28 -7.48 -2.73 15.39
CA GLU A 28 -7.44 -2.78 13.93
C GLU A 28 -8.88 -2.73 13.45
N ASP A 29 -9.18 -1.83 12.51
CA ASP A 29 -10.47 -1.85 11.83
C ASP A 29 -10.67 -3.23 11.21
N ALA A 30 -11.89 -3.76 11.29
CA ALA A 30 -12.24 -4.98 10.59
C ALA A 30 -11.99 -4.79 9.09
N PHE A 31 -11.39 -5.80 8.46
CA PHE A 31 -11.15 -5.86 7.02
C PHE A 31 -11.74 -7.16 6.48
N ASP A 32 -12.21 -7.11 5.25
CA ASP A 32 -12.73 -8.28 4.57
C ASP A 32 -11.56 -9.18 4.14
N VAL A 33 -11.66 -10.47 4.47
CA VAL A 33 -10.68 -11.46 4.04
C VAL A 33 -11.05 -11.91 2.64
N LEU A 34 -10.20 -11.60 1.66
CA LEU A 34 -10.43 -11.94 0.27
C LEU A 34 -9.77 -13.27 -0.09
N GLY A 35 -10.39 -14.01 -1.02
CA GLY A 35 -9.83 -15.23 -1.58
C GLY A 35 -8.61 -14.97 -2.48
N PRO A 36 -7.76 -15.98 -2.74
CA PRO A 36 -6.56 -15.82 -3.57
C PRO A 36 -6.84 -15.28 -4.99
N ALA A 37 -7.95 -15.70 -5.60
CA ALA A 37 -8.35 -15.24 -6.93
C ALA A 37 -8.72 -13.74 -6.93
N GLU A 38 -9.48 -13.30 -5.93
CA GLU A 38 -9.88 -11.90 -5.75
C GLU A 38 -8.66 -11.01 -5.49
N LEU A 39 -7.74 -11.47 -4.64
CA LEU A 39 -6.48 -10.78 -4.36
C LEU A 39 -5.59 -10.66 -5.62
N THR A 40 -5.63 -11.66 -6.49
CA THR A 40 -4.88 -11.65 -7.76
C THR A 40 -5.51 -10.69 -8.76
N ALA A 41 -6.84 -10.72 -8.91
CA ALA A 41 -7.56 -9.78 -9.77
C ALA A 41 -7.35 -8.33 -9.32
N LEU A 42 -7.41 -8.07 -8.01
CA LEU A 42 -7.15 -6.76 -7.43
C LEU A 42 -5.72 -6.28 -7.69
N PHE A 43 -4.72 -7.17 -7.53
CA PHE A 43 -3.34 -6.83 -7.87
C PHE A 43 -3.19 -6.50 -9.36
N GLU A 44 -3.78 -7.29 -10.25
CA GLU A 44 -3.69 -7.05 -11.71
C GLU A 44 -4.30 -5.70 -12.10
N ALA A 45 -5.42 -5.33 -11.48
CA ALA A 45 -6.03 -4.03 -11.68
C ALA A 45 -5.17 -2.89 -11.14
N PHE A 46 -4.68 -3.03 -9.90
CA PHE A 46 -3.74 -2.09 -9.29
C PHE A 46 -2.49 -1.88 -10.18
N ALA A 47 -1.86 -2.96 -10.63
CA ALA A 47 -0.69 -2.91 -11.49
C ALA A 47 -0.98 -2.25 -12.84
N CYS A 48 -2.17 -2.51 -13.41
CA CYS A 48 -2.64 -1.91 -14.65
C CYS A 48 -2.78 -0.39 -14.51
N VAL A 49 -3.53 0.08 -13.50
CA VAL A 49 -3.75 1.52 -13.33
C VAL A 49 -2.46 2.25 -13.00
N VAL A 50 -1.58 1.69 -12.15
CA VAL A 50 -0.30 2.31 -11.78
C VAL A 50 0.62 2.46 -13.00
N ARG A 51 0.61 1.47 -13.92
CA ARG A 51 1.37 1.53 -15.17
C ARG A 51 0.90 2.66 -16.08
N LEU A 52 -0.42 2.86 -16.17
CA LEU A 52 -1.05 3.84 -17.06
C LEU A 52 -1.07 5.26 -16.47
N HIS A 53 -1.04 5.36 -15.13
CA HIS A 53 -1.25 6.60 -14.41
C HIS A 53 -0.08 7.00 -13.48
N PRO A 54 1.18 6.95 -13.91
CA PRO A 54 2.31 7.16 -13.00
C PRO A 54 2.36 8.57 -12.40
N VAL A 55 1.87 9.59 -13.11
CA VAL A 55 1.91 10.98 -12.65
C VAL A 55 0.86 11.27 -11.57
N ILE A 56 -0.36 10.75 -11.73
CA ILE A 56 -1.45 11.02 -10.77
C ILE A 56 -1.35 10.12 -9.54
N LEU A 57 -0.71 8.96 -9.67
CA LEU A 57 -0.39 8.03 -8.60
C LEU A 57 1.06 8.19 -8.13
N TYR A 58 1.58 9.41 -8.08
CA TYR A 58 2.98 9.72 -7.75
C TYR A 58 3.47 9.21 -6.39
N TRP A 59 2.58 8.71 -5.52
CA TRP A 59 2.94 8.07 -4.24
C TRP A 59 3.04 6.54 -4.34
N VAL A 60 2.82 5.98 -5.53
CA VAL A 60 3.00 4.57 -5.87
C VAL A 60 4.12 4.45 -6.88
N HIS A 61 5.26 3.95 -6.41
CA HIS A 61 6.50 3.91 -7.16
C HIS A 61 6.74 2.53 -7.73
N ARG A 62 7.13 2.43 -9.00
CA ARG A 62 7.47 1.16 -9.63
C ARG A 62 8.95 0.86 -9.38
N LEU A 63 9.24 -0.21 -8.64
CA LEU A 63 10.60 -0.69 -8.39
C LEU A 63 11.06 -1.78 -9.38
N GLY A 64 10.11 -2.37 -10.11
CA GLY A 64 10.39 -3.38 -11.12
C GLY A 64 9.16 -3.68 -11.99
N ALA A 65 9.22 -4.76 -12.77
CA ALA A 65 8.15 -5.07 -13.74
C ALA A 65 6.75 -5.17 -13.09
N ARG A 66 6.67 -5.79 -11.91
CA ARG A 66 5.45 -6.04 -11.12
C ARG A 66 5.67 -5.81 -9.63
N GLU A 67 6.54 -4.86 -9.30
CA GLU A 67 6.95 -4.57 -7.92
C GLU A 67 6.78 -3.09 -7.65
N TYR A 68 6.10 -2.77 -6.55
CA TYR A 68 5.66 -1.42 -6.26
C TYR A 68 5.92 -1.03 -4.80
N LEU A 69 6.24 0.23 -4.58
CA LEU A 69 6.39 0.84 -3.26
C LEU A 69 5.34 1.93 -3.09
N VAL A 70 4.52 1.84 -2.05
CA VAL A 70 3.50 2.81 -1.71
C VAL A 70 4.00 3.64 -0.53
N SER A 71 4.20 4.94 -0.75
CA SER A 71 4.76 5.88 0.23
C SER A 71 3.71 6.71 0.97
N SER A 72 2.44 6.67 0.53
CA SER A 72 1.33 7.36 1.19
C SER A 72 0.05 6.53 1.08
N PHE A 73 -0.75 6.53 2.14
CA PHE A 73 -1.98 5.75 2.22
C PHE A 73 -3.20 6.65 2.29
N ARG A 74 -4.31 6.19 1.71
CA ARG A 74 -5.53 6.97 1.54
C ARG A 74 -6.73 6.34 2.22
N HIS A 75 -6.74 5.02 2.35
CA HIS A 75 -7.78 4.27 3.03
C HIS A 75 -7.67 4.44 4.55
N ARG A 76 -8.82 4.60 5.21
CA ARG A 76 -8.92 4.92 6.65
C ARG A 76 -8.13 3.97 7.57
N SER A 77 -8.10 2.68 7.23
CA SER A 77 -7.41 1.68 8.06
C SER A 77 -5.89 1.80 8.00
N MET A 78 -5.37 2.39 6.91
CA MET A 78 -3.93 2.53 6.64
C MET A 78 -3.43 3.97 6.84
N VAL A 79 -4.31 4.97 6.84
CA VAL A 79 -3.93 6.40 6.86
C VAL A 79 -3.06 6.77 8.06
N LYS A 80 -3.26 6.14 9.23
CA LYS A 80 -2.44 6.39 10.44
C LYS A 80 -0.99 5.89 10.32
N TYR A 81 -0.71 5.01 9.36
CA TYR A 81 0.63 4.53 9.05
C TYR A 81 1.29 5.37 7.95
N SER A 82 0.53 6.28 7.33
CA SER A 82 1.10 7.26 6.40
C SER A 82 2.20 8.01 7.14
N GLU A 83 3.25 8.40 6.43
CA GLU A 83 4.39 9.15 7.01
C GLU A 83 5.31 8.37 7.96
N LEU A 84 4.97 7.12 8.28
CA LEU A 84 5.68 6.27 9.23
C LEU A 84 6.21 4.99 8.57
N GLU A 85 5.46 4.46 7.61
CA GLU A 85 5.76 3.18 6.96
C GLU A 85 5.62 3.33 5.45
N VAL A 86 6.42 2.56 4.71
CA VAL A 86 6.24 2.35 3.27
C VAL A 86 5.83 0.91 3.03
N VAL A 87 4.86 0.69 2.15
CA VAL A 87 4.36 -0.65 1.81
C VAL A 87 4.96 -1.09 0.50
N HIS A 88 5.49 -2.29 0.48
CA HIS A 88 6.06 -2.94 -0.68
C HIS A 88 5.15 -4.06 -1.15
N VAL A 89 4.61 -3.88 -2.35
CA VAL A 89 3.61 -4.72 -2.99
C VAL A 89 4.24 -5.52 -4.13
N THR A 90 4.06 -6.84 -4.07
CA THR A 90 4.40 -7.79 -5.14
C THR A 90 3.17 -8.62 -5.49
N PRO A 91 3.19 -9.45 -6.56
CA PRO A 91 2.04 -10.28 -6.90
C PRO A 91 1.64 -11.27 -5.80
N ASP A 92 2.64 -11.76 -5.05
CA ASP A 92 2.48 -12.86 -4.11
C ASP A 92 2.47 -12.41 -2.65
N GLU A 93 3.16 -11.31 -2.34
CA GLU A 93 3.35 -10.84 -0.97
C GLU A 93 3.20 -9.32 -0.86
N ILE A 94 2.63 -8.88 0.25
CA ILE A 94 2.66 -7.48 0.69
C ILE A 94 3.47 -7.43 1.98
N GLY A 95 4.40 -6.49 2.04
CA GLY A 95 5.15 -6.22 3.26
C GLY A 95 5.34 -4.74 3.44
N TYR A 96 5.89 -4.35 4.58
CA TYR A 96 6.11 -2.95 4.90
C TYR A 96 7.42 -2.78 5.66
N TYR A 97 7.93 -1.55 5.59
CA TYR A 97 9.15 -1.12 6.28
C TYR A 97 8.81 0.12 7.10
N ARG A 98 9.22 0.10 8.36
CA ARG A 98 9.08 1.24 9.26
C ARG A 98 10.25 2.19 9.04
N LEU A 99 9.94 3.47 8.83
CA LEU A 99 10.97 4.50 8.82
C LEU A 99 11.62 4.64 10.21
N PRO A 100 12.88 5.08 10.28
CA PRO A 100 13.56 5.33 11.55
C PRO A 100 12.75 6.27 12.45
N GLY A 101 12.41 5.81 13.67
CA GLY A 101 11.58 6.54 14.63
C GLY A 101 10.10 6.13 14.66
N ALA A 102 9.61 5.41 13.65
CA ALA A 102 8.27 4.82 13.67
C ALA A 102 8.18 3.66 14.69
N ARG A 103 7.00 3.50 15.30
CA ARG A 103 6.69 2.46 16.28
C ARG A 103 5.49 1.64 15.83
N ILE A 104 5.38 0.44 16.40
CA ILE A 104 4.27 -0.48 16.16
C ILE A 104 2.93 0.21 16.46
N GLY A 105 1.93 -0.02 15.59
CA GLY A 105 0.56 0.46 15.79
C GLY A 105 0.24 1.80 15.13
N GLY A 106 1.12 2.32 14.28
CA GLY A 106 0.95 3.64 13.64
C GLY A 106 1.32 4.78 14.60
N GLY A 107 2.34 4.57 15.42
CA GLY A 107 2.85 5.58 16.36
C GLY A 107 4.33 5.86 16.15
N GLY A 108 4.94 6.57 17.10
CA GLY A 108 6.32 7.03 16.98
C GLY A 108 6.40 8.40 16.29
N ARG A 109 7.63 8.88 16.08
CA ARG A 109 7.90 10.16 15.44
C ARG A 109 9.05 9.98 14.47
N VAL A 110 8.77 10.27 13.21
CA VAL A 110 9.74 10.29 12.10
C VAL A 110 9.89 11.76 11.72
N GLU A 111 11.07 12.33 11.93
CA GLU A 111 11.30 13.76 11.64
C GLU A 111 11.24 14.05 10.13
N PRO A 112 10.86 15.26 9.71
CA PRO A 112 11.11 15.70 8.35
C PRO A 112 12.60 15.59 7.99
N GLY A 113 12.90 15.27 6.73
CA GLY A 113 14.28 15.09 6.27
C GLY A 113 14.43 14.07 5.15
N LEU A 114 15.68 13.86 4.72
CA LEU A 114 16.05 12.87 3.71
C LEU A 114 16.55 11.58 4.37
N TYR A 115 16.02 10.45 3.92
CA TYR A 115 16.31 9.12 4.41
C TYR A 115 16.92 8.26 3.29
N SER A 116 18.13 7.77 3.50
CA SER A 116 18.78 6.77 2.64
C SER A 116 18.50 5.38 3.21
N LEU A 117 17.62 4.62 2.56
CA LEU A 117 17.08 3.37 3.07
C LEU A 117 17.38 2.21 2.14
N ALA A 118 17.86 1.11 2.70
CA ALA A 118 17.97 -0.16 1.99
C ALA A 118 16.81 -1.06 2.38
N ILE A 119 16.02 -1.47 1.40
CA ILE A 119 14.93 -2.42 1.58
C ILE A 119 15.18 -3.69 0.77
N GLN A 120 14.74 -4.83 1.27
CA GLN A 120 14.90 -6.12 0.60
C GLN A 120 13.55 -6.73 0.23
N ALA A 121 13.35 -6.97 -1.06
CA ALA A 121 12.19 -7.65 -1.62
C ALA A 121 12.09 -9.11 -1.12
N PRO A 122 10.88 -9.72 -1.16
CA PRO A 122 10.69 -11.14 -0.86
C PRO A 122 11.64 -12.08 -1.60
N GLY A 123 11.94 -11.78 -2.87
CA GLY A 123 12.87 -12.55 -3.70
C GLY A 123 14.35 -12.28 -3.45
N GLY A 124 14.71 -11.57 -2.37
CA GLY A 124 16.09 -11.25 -2.01
C GLY A 124 16.70 -10.07 -2.76
N ARG A 125 16.05 -9.52 -3.79
CA ARG A 125 16.49 -8.28 -4.45
C ARG A 125 16.52 -7.12 -3.46
N ARG A 126 17.63 -6.39 -3.41
CA ARG A 126 17.79 -5.17 -2.61
C ARG A 126 17.49 -3.94 -3.46
N HIS A 127 16.82 -2.97 -2.86
CA HIS A 127 16.61 -1.63 -3.41
C HIS A 127 17.17 -0.60 -2.45
N ASP A 128 18.05 0.26 -2.94
CA ASP A 128 18.55 1.41 -2.21
C ASP A 128 17.73 2.63 -2.65
N LEU A 129 17.08 3.28 -1.68
CA LEU A 129 16.05 4.29 -1.90
C LEU A 129 16.41 5.58 -1.16
N ARG A 130 16.20 6.73 -1.81
CA ARG A 130 16.22 8.05 -1.15
C ARG A 130 14.78 8.53 -0.98
N ILE A 131 14.30 8.55 0.26
CA ILE A 131 12.94 8.98 0.62
C ILE A 131 13.02 10.28 1.41
N ARG A 132 12.32 11.31 0.95
CA ARG A 132 12.19 12.58 1.66
C ARG A 132 10.84 12.65 2.36
N LYS A 133 10.87 12.92 3.65
CA LYS A 133 9.70 13.31 4.43
C LYS A 133 9.62 14.83 4.45
N CYS A 134 8.57 15.38 3.85
CA CYS A 134 8.28 16.80 3.87
C CYS A 134 7.79 17.25 5.26
N ASP A 135 7.83 18.56 5.53
CA ASP A 135 7.33 19.13 6.79
C ASP A 135 5.84 18.87 7.04
N HIS A 136 5.08 18.68 5.96
CA HIS A 136 3.67 18.27 5.99
C HIS A 136 3.48 16.75 6.07
N GLY A 137 4.54 16.01 6.40
CA GLY A 137 4.48 14.58 6.70
C GLY A 137 4.58 13.64 5.50
N GLN A 138 4.26 14.13 4.30
CA GLN A 138 4.28 13.32 3.08
C GLN A 138 5.66 12.71 2.76
N LEU A 139 5.64 11.43 2.38
CA LEU A 139 6.84 10.71 1.93
C LEU A 139 6.92 10.72 0.40
N HIS A 140 8.00 11.27 -0.11
CA HIS A 140 8.36 11.28 -1.52
C HIS A 140 9.54 10.33 -1.74
N LEU A 141 9.41 9.44 -2.71
CA LEU A 141 10.58 8.74 -3.23
C LEU A 141 11.26 9.69 -4.22
N ASP A 142 12.45 10.16 -3.86
CA ASP A 142 13.24 11.05 -4.71
C ASP A 142 14.08 10.23 -5.71
N GLU A 143 14.56 9.05 -5.31
CA GLU A 143 15.44 8.23 -6.16
C GLU A 143 15.39 6.74 -5.80
N VAL A 144 15.48 5.89 -6.84
CA VAL A 144 15.87 4.48 -6.74
C VAL A 144 17.30 4.35 -7.28
N CYS A 145 18.26 4.07 -6.40
CA CYS A 145 19.67 4.06 -6.78
C CYS A 145 20.04 2.74 -7.47
N GLU A 146 20.39 2.79 -8.77
CA GLU A 146 20.65 1.60 -9.61
C GLU A 146 22.02 0.95 -9.39
N ARG A 147 22.90 1.56 -8.59
CA ARG A 147 24.25 1.05 -8.32
C ARG A 147 24.61 1.24 -6.86
N PRO A 148 25.46 0.37 -6.28
CA PRO A 148 26.16 0.71 -5.06
C PRO A 148 27.15 1.81 -5.44
N GLU A 149 26.70 3.07 -5.48
CA GLU A 149 27.61 4.19 -5.30
C GLU A 149 28.43 3.92 -4.02
N ARG A 150 29.64 4.48 -3.98
CA ARG A 150 30.74 4.24 -3.03
C ARG A 150 30.38 4.23 -1.53
N ASP A 151 29.14 4.49 -1.18
CA ASP A 151 28.58 4.59 0.17
C ASP A 151 27.42 3.60 0.41
N ALA A 152 27.52 2.33 0.00
CA ALA A 152 26.55 1.30 0.43
C ALA A 152 26.40 1.23 1.98
N ALA A 153 27.40 1.69 2.72
CA ALA A 153 27.38 1.88 4.18
C ALA A 153 26.49 3.06 4.66
N SER A 154 26.06 3.97 3.78
CA SER A 154 25.20 5.12 4.09
C SER A 154 23.72 4.80 4.08
N PHE A 155 23.31 3.67 3.48
CA PHE A 155 21.91 3.26 3.45
C PHE A 155 21.57 2.42 4.67
N GLN A 156 20.61 2.89 5.46
CA GLN A 156 20.13 2.14 6.61
C GLN A 156 19.24 0.98 6.16
N SER A 157 19.64 -0.26 6.47
CA SER A 157 18.82 -1.44 6.21
C SER A 157 17.59 -1.45 7.11
N LEU A 158 16.40 -1.53 6.52
CA LEU A 158 15.16 -1.64 7.26
C LEU A 158 14.67 -3.09 7.33
N PRO A 159 14.18 -3.54 8.51
CA PRO A 159 13.57 -4.86 8.61
C PRO A 159 12.27 -4.90 7.80
N ARG A 160 12.08 -5.98 7.03
CA ARG A 160 10.82 -6.27 6.35
C ARG A 160 9.83 -6.88 7.34
N HIS A 161 8.58 -6.43 7.29
CA HIS A 161 7.47 -7.08 7.96
C HIS A 161 6.42 -7.51 6.94
N THR A 162 6.00 -8.77 6.96
CA THR A 162 4.94 -9.26 6.07
C THR A 162 3.57 -8.82 6.59
N LEU A 163 2.70 -8.47 5.65
CA LEU A 163 1.32 -8.06 5.87
C LEU A 163 0.40 -9.06 5.18
N ASP A 164 -0.71 -9.41 5.83
CA ASP A 164 -1.79 -10.14 5.15
C ASP A 164 -2.29 -9.31 3.97
N ARG A 165 -2.33 -9.90 2.78
CA ARG A 165 -2.71 -9.18 1.55
C ARG A 165 -4.09 -8.52 1.66
N SER A 166 -5.02 -9.15 2.37
CA SER A 166 -6.38 -8.64 2.58
C SER A 166 -6.38 -7.34 3.38
N LYS A 167 -5.41 -7.12 4.28
CA LYS A 167 -5.29 -5.86 5.03
C LYS A 167 -4.99 -4.66 4.13
N PHE A 168 -4.30 -4.89 3.01
CA PHE A 168 -3.97 -3.85 2.05
C PHE A 168 -4.96 -3.78 0.87
N ALA A 169 -5.91 -4.71 0.78
CA ALA A 169 -6.85 -4.79 -0.33
C ALA A 169 -7.65 -3.50 -0.50
N ALA A 170 -8.16 -2.94 0.60
CA ALA A 170 -8.92 -1.70 0.54
C ALA A 170 -8.08 -0.50 0.06
N GLU A 171 -6.77 -0.46 0.38
CA GLU A 171 -5.87 0.57 -0.15
C GLU A 171 -5.63 0.38 -1.66
N MET A 172 -5.41 -0.86 -2.13
CA MET A 172 -5.27 -1.13 -3.57
C MET A 172 -6.54 -0.75 -4.33
N ALA A 173 -7.72 -1.08 -3.79
CA ALA A 173 -8.99 -0.69 -4.38
C ALA A 173 -9.14 0.84 -4.43
N THR A 174 -8.77 1.54 -3.35
CA THR A 174 -8.76 3.02 -3.31
C THR A 174 -7.85 3.62 -4.39
N ILE A 175 -6.69 3.00 -4.65
CA ILE A 175 -5.76 3.44 -5.70
C ILE A 175 -6.37 3.23 -7.09
N VAL A 176 -7.01 2.09 -7.34
CA VAL A 176 -7.74 1.82 -8.60
C VAL A 176 -8.86 2.83 -8.81
N GLU A 177 -9.69 3.05 -7.80
CA GLU A 177 -10.79 4.01 -7.86
C GLU A 177 -10.32 5.43 -8.15
N ARG A 178 -9.19 5.86 -7.58
CA ARG A 178 -8.63 7.19 -7.82
C ARG A 178 -8.14 7.39 -9.25
N ALA A 179 -7.55 6.36 -9.86
CA ALA A 179 -7.16 6.43 -11.25
C ALA A 179 -8.38 6.56 -12.17
N LEU A 180 -9.40 5.72 -11.95
CA LEU A 180 -10.64 5.77 -12.73
C LEU A 180 -11.42 7.08 -12.50
N GLU A 181 -11.40 7.60 -11.28
CA GLU A 181 -11.97 8.91 -10.97
C GLU A 181 -11.29 10.02 -11.77
N TRP A 182 -9.96 9.99 -11.84
CA TRP A 182 -9.20 10.96 -12.63
C TRP A 182 -9.58 10.91 -14.12
N ASP A 183 -9.66 9.72 -14.70
CA ASP A 183 -10.10 9.56 -16.09
C ASP A 183 -11.51 10.06 -16.34
N TYR A 184 -12.40 9.76 -15.39
CA TYR A 184 -13.77 10.27 -15.43
C TYR A 184 -13.79 11.81 -15.38
N GLN A 185 -13.01 12.45 -14.50
CA GLN A 185 -12.93 13.91 -14.44
C GLN A 185 -12.37 14.51 -15.74
N ARG A 186 -11.33 13.91 -16.34
CA ARG A 186 -10.82 14.33 -17.66
C ARG A 186 -11.90 14.23 -18.74
N ALA A 187 -12.66 13.14 -18.75
CA ALA A 187 -13.75 12.94 -19.70
C ALA A 187 -14.86 13.99 -19.52
N LEU A 188 -15.17 14.39 -18.28
CA LEU A 188 -16.10 15.49 -17.97
C LEU A 188 -15.61 16.83 -18.51
N LEU A 189 -14.31 17.10 -18.37
CA LEU A 189 -13.68 18.36 -18.77
C LEU A 189 -13.43 18.48 -20.29
N GLY A 190 -13.81 17.48 -21.08
CA GLY A 190 -13.57 17.54 -22.52
C GLY A 190 -12.12 17.24 -22.90
N GLU A 191 -11.28 16.78 -21.96
CA GLU A 191 -9.86 16.60 -22.22
C GLU A 191 -9.61 15.47 -23.23
N PRO A 192 -8.48 15.55 -23.97
CA PRO A 192 -8.03 14.45 -24.81
C PRO A 192 -7.81 13.18 -24.00
N ASP A 193 -8.27 12.06 -24.54
CA ASP A 193 -8.05 10.75 -23.97
C ASP A 193 -6.57 10.35 -24.13
N PRO A 194 -5.84 10.11 -23.03
CA PRO A 194 -4.43 9.75 -23.10
C PRO A 194 -4.20 8.28 -23.48
N PHE A 195 -5.24 7.44 -23.55
CA PHE A 195 -5.11 6.00 -23.73
C PHE A 195 -5.56 5.50 -25.10
N THR A 196 -4.92 4.43 -25.55
CA THR A 196 -5.35 3.68 -26.73
C THR A 196 -6.58 2.82 -26.42
N GLU A 197 -7.31 2.41 -27.46
CA GLU A 197 -8.46 1.51 -27.31
C GLU A 197 -8.07 0.16 -26.66
N ALA A 198 -6.86 -0.33 -26.94
CA ALA A 198 -6.33 -1.54 -26.32
C ALA A 198 -6.09 -1.36 -24.80
N GLU A 199 -5.57 -0.21 -24.39
CA GLU A 199 -5.37 0.12 -22.98
C GLU A 199 -6.71 0.27 -22.25
N TRP A 200 -7.70 0.91 -22.85
CA TRP A 200 -9.07 0.95 -22.30
C TRP A 200 -9.70 -0.43 -22.18
N GLY A 201 -9.47 -1.31 -23.16
CA GLY A 201 -9.88 -2.71 -23.13
C GLY A 201 -9.23 -3.48 -21.98
N GLU A 202 -7.95 -3.21 -21.70
CA GLU A 202 -7.24 -3.79 -20.55
C GLU A 202 -7.78 -3.24 -19.21
N VAL A 203 -7.87 -1.91 -19.05
CA VAL A 203 -8.38 -1.24 -17.85
C VAL A 203 -9.77 -1.76 -17.52
N THR A 204 -10.69 -1.77 -18.48
CA THR A 204 -12.04 -2.21 -18.16
C THR A 204 -12.07 -3.68 -17.74
N ARG A 205 -11.39 -4.56 -18.49
CA ARG A 205 -11.40 -6.00 -18.20
C ARG A 205 -10.81 -6.31 -16.82
N LYS A 206 -9.78 -5.58 -16.40
CA LYS A 206 -9.12 -5.80 -15.10
C LYS A 206 -9.85 -5.12 -13.96
N CYS A 207 -10.49 -3.97 -14.19
CA CYS A 207 -11.11 -3.18 -13.13
C CYS A 207 -12.61 -3.45 -12.92
N ALA A 208 -13.27 -4.10 -13.87
CA ALA A 208 -14.69 -4.46 -13.75
C ALA A 208 -14.95 -5.40 -12.55
N GLY A 209 -15.99 -5.10 -11.78
CA GLY A 209 -16.44 -5.90 -10.65
C GLY A 209 -15.58 -5.78 -9.38
N LEU A 210 -14.57 -4.90 -9.35
CA LEU A 210 -13.75 -4.69 -8.16
C LEU A 210 -14.49 -3.94 -7.04
N SER A 211 -15.26 -2.92 -7.43
CA SER A 211 -16.11 -2.18 -6.50
C SER A 211 -17.26 -1.50 -7.27
N PRO A 212 -18.39 -1.22 -6.61
CA PRO A 212 -19.48 -0.46 -7.23
C PRO A 212 -19.04 0.90 -7.77
N ARG A 213 -18.05 1.53 -7.12
CA ARG A 213 -17.54 2.85 -7.53
C ARG A 213 -16.67 2.75 -8.78
N ALA A 214 -15.78 1.75 -8.86
CA ALA A 214 -14.99 1.49 -10.05
C ALA A 214 -15.88 1.21 -11.27
N ASP A 215 -16.92 0.37 -11.10
CA ASP A 215 -17.88 0.06 -12.16
C ASP A 215 -18.66 1.29 -12.63
N ALA A 216 -19.05 2.18 -11.70
CA ALA A 216 -19.73 3.42 -12.04
C ALA A 216 -18.85 4.35 -12.89
N PHE A 217 -17.56 4.51 -12.55
CA PHE A 217 -16.63 5.31 -13.35
C PHE A 217 -16.45 4.72 -14.74
N LEU A 218 -16.21 3.40 -14.86
CA LEU A 218 -16.05 2.72 -16.14
C LEU A 218 -17.28 2.88 -17.04
N ALA A 219 -18.48 2.78 -16.47
CA ALA A 219 -19.73 2.93 -17.23
C ALA A 219 -19.89 4.34 -17.81
N GLU A 220 -19.58 5.37 -17.03
CA GLU A 220 -19.75 6.76 -17.44
C GLU A 220 -18.68 7.22 -18.44
N ILE A 221 -17.43 6.77 -18.30
CA ILE A 221 -16.37 6.99 -19.30
C ILE A 221 -16.82 6.43 -20.65
N ARG A 222 -17.25 5.15 -20.68
CA ARG A 222 -17.71 4.47 -21.91
C ARG A 222 -18.90 5.15 -22.57
N ARG A 223 -19.85 5.66 -21.78
CA ARG A 223 -21.01 6.38 -22.31
C ARG A 223 -20.57 7.63 -23.09
N ARG A 224 -19.57 8.35 -22.58
CA ARG A 224 -19.10 9.61 -23.17
C ARG A 224 -18.27 9.41 -24.42
N ASP A 225 -17.44 8.37 -24.47
CA ASP A 225 -16.69 8.04 -25.69
C ASP A 225 -17.61 7.73 -26.86
N ARG A 226 -18.74 7.04 -26.60
CA ARG A 226 -19.76 6.79 -27.61
C ARG A 226 -20.40 8.09 -28.10
N SER A 227 -20.72 9.02 -27.21
CA SER A 227 -21.30 10.31 -27.59
C SER A 227 -20.34 11.16 -28.44
N ARG A 228 -19.04 11.15 -28.14
CA ARG A 228 -18.02 11.87 -28.94
C ARG A 228 -17.83 11.28 -30.33
N ARG A 229 -17.94 9.95 -30.50
CA ARG A 229 -17.83 9.29 -31.82
C ARG A 229 -19.05 9.54 -32.74
N VAL A 230 -20.20 9.92 -32.18
CA VAL A 230 -21.42 10.26 -32.94
C VAL A 230 -21.49 11.77 -33.27
N HIS A 231 -20.92 12.57 -32.38
CA HIS A 231 -20.68 14.03 -32.36
C HIS A 231 -19.32 14.58 -32.86
N PRO A 232 -18.78 14.32 -34.07
CA PRO A 232 -17.48 14.90 -34.48
C PRO A 232 -17.54 16.41 -34.75
#